data_AF-A0A2Z2E3P7-F1
#
_entry.id   AF-A0A2Z2E3P7-F1
#
_cell.length_a   1.000
_cell.length_b   1.000
_cell.length_c   1.000
_cell.angle_alpha   90.00
_cell.angle_beta   90.00
_cell.angle_gamma   90.00
#
_symmetry.space_group_name_H-M   'P 1'
#
loop_
_entity.id
_entity.type
_entity.pdbx_description
1 polymer ?
#
loop_
_entity_poly.entity_id
_entity_poly.type
_entity_poly.pdbx_seq_one_letter_code
_entity_poly.pdbx_strand_id
1 'polypeptide(L)'
;MGSVKDQLLDIEAERFDEWLEENHPDVVPGSEEWEHAANLYCWEQEALADQAQWDHEHGLFEASLNNVHQRYLHARQELTKLYALLDAEQPELVYRMSFVHAVTVMEAYLMYCARALLEHDWPLKRYFEEFYLPFARADKKVKQAAREMPLSKFRPVARNVVASMTFHNVKTIERYFGTVLHIPPVWPTEPLGIIADWRNDLVHRNGVDEHDVPRKISSLQLRNALQRVTDLIEAAHQSLRLEVDYFGNWRNEENREIIASALNIPPAGESS
;
A
#
# COMPACT_ATOMS: atom_id res chain seq x y z
N MET A 1 -38.75 -20.44 6.01
CA MET A 1 -37.98 -19.33 5.39
C MET A 1 -38.85 -18.14 4.94
N GLY A 2 -40.20 -18.18 4.98
CA GLY A 2 -41.06 -17.04 4.60
C GLY A 2 -41.07 -15.86 5.58
N SER A 3 -41.11 -16.14 6.90
CA SER A 3 -41.34 -15.10 7.92
C SER A 3 -40.35 -13.93 7.98
N VAL A 4 -39.07 -14.13 7.60
CA VAL A 4 -38.07 -13.04 7.64
C VAL A 4 -38.13 -12.20 6.37
N LYS A 5 -38.48 -12.83 5.23
CA LYS A 5 -38.61 -12.11 3.96
C LYS A 5 -39.85 -11.22 3.96
N ASP A 6 -40.96 -11.72 4.50
CA ASP A 6 -42.21 -10.96 4.62
C ASP A 6 -42.00 -9.74 5.55
N GLN A 7 -41.31 -9.93 6.67
CA GLN A 7 -40.93 -8.82 7.58
C GLN A 7 -40.05 -7.75 6.92
N LEU A 8 -39.10 -8.16 6.06
CA LEU A 8 -38.25 -7.20 5.35
C LEU A 8 -39.04 -6.40 4.31
N LEU A 9 -39.97 -7.05 3.61
CA LEU A 9 -40.86 -6.39 2.65
C LEU A 9 -41.79 -5.40 3.35
N ASP A 10 -42.32 -5.74 4.52
CA ASP A 10 -43.15 -4.83 5.31
C ASP A 10 -42.35 -3.58 5.75
N ILE A 11 -41.10 -3.76 6.20
CA ILE A 11 -40.21 -2.65 6.58
C ILE A 11 -39.86 -1.76 5.38
N GLU A 12 -39.64 -2.34 4.20
CA GLU A 12 -39.35 -1.57 2.98
C GLU A 12 -40.57 -0.78 2.50
N ALA A 13 -41.78 -1.34 2.64
CA ALA A 13 -43.03 -0.66 2.33
C ALA A 13 -43.29 0.53 3.28
N GLU A 14 -43.09 0.33 4.59
CA GLU A 14 -43.22 1.40 5.59
C GLU A 14 -42.23 2.55 5.30
N ARG A 15 -40.98 2.25 4.95
CA ARG A 15 -39.97 3.27 4.58
C ARG A 15 -40.33 4.04 3.31
N PHE A 16 -40.92 3.35 2.34
CA PHE A 16 -41.39 4.00 1.12
C PHE A 16 -42.56 4.95 1.41
N ASP A 17 -43.52 4.52 2.23
CA ASP A 17 -44.66 5.34 2.62
C ASP A 17 -44.22 6.59 3.40
N GLU A 18 -43.27 6.45 4.33
CA GLU A 18 -42.67 7.58 5.06
C GLU A 18 -41.95 8.56 4.11
N TRP A 19 -41.12 8.05 3.19
CA TRP A 19 -40.43 8.89 2.21
C TRP A 19 -41.40 9.60 1.25
N LEU A 20 -42.50 8.93 0.87
CA LEU A 20 -43.53 9.49 0.00
C LEU A 20 -44.27 10.63 0.71
N GLU A 21 -44.62 10.46 1.99
CA GLU A 21 -45.28 11.50 2.79
C GLU A 21 -44.39 12.75 2.95
N GLU A 22 -43.07 12.57 3.08
CA GLU A 22 -42.12 13.67 3.20
C GLU A 22 -41.82 14.40 1.89
N ASN A 23 -41.64 13.66 0.77
CA ASN A 23 -41.16 14.24 -0.49
C ASN A 23 -42.30 14.53 -1.49
N HIS A 24 -43.41 13.80 -1.40
CA HIS A 24 -44.52 13.82 -2.34
C HIS A 24 -45.90 13.66 -1.66
N PRO A 25 -46.28 14.55 -0.71
CA PRO A 25 -47.45 14.36 0.16
C PRO A 25 -48.81 14.32 -0.56
N ASP A 26 -48.90 14.91 -1.75
CA ASP A 26 -50.15 15.03 -2.51
C ASP A 26 -50.34 13.86 -3.51
N VAL A 27 -49.42 12.90 -3.55
CA VAL A 27 -49.43 11.82 -4.55
C VAL A 27 -50.36 10.68 -4.12
N VAL A 28 -51.28 10.32 -5.02
CA VAL A 28 -52.31 9.30 -4.77
C VAL A 28 -51.80 7.91 -5.16
N PRO A 29 -51.90 6.89 -4.29
CA PRO A 29 -51.50 5.52 -4.62
C PRO A 29 -52.11 5.01 -5.95
N GLY A 30 -51.27 4.47 -6.82
CA GLY A 30 -51.68 3.93 -8.13
C GLY A 30 -51.91 4.97 -9.24
N SER A 31 -51.58 6.25 -9.00
CA SER A 31 -51.50 7.27 -10.05
C SER A 31 -50.17 7.18 -10.83
N GLU A 32 -50.09 7.83 -12.00
CA GLU A 32 -48.83 7.92 -12.76
C GLU A 32 -47.74 8.64 -11.95
N GLU A 33 -48.12 9.65 -11.17
CA GLU A 33 -47.22 10.37 -10.27
C GLU A 33 -46.70 9.49 -9.13
N TRP A 34 -47.51 8.55 -8.64
CA TRP A 34 -47.09 7.56 -7.63
C TRP A 34 -46.12 6.55 -8.19
N GLU A 35 -46.35 6.05 -9.42
CA GLU A 35 -45.39 5.18 -10.08
C GLU A 35 -44.06 5.91 -10.36
N HIS A 36 -44.10 7.20 -10.70
CA HIS A 36 -42.89 8.00 -10.88
C HIS A 36 -42.12 8.20 -9.55
N ALA A 37 -42.84 8.51 -8.46
CA ALA A 37 -42.25 8.66 -7.14
C ALA A 37 -41.66 7.33 -6.62
N ALA A 38 -42.33 6.20 -6.87
CA ALA A 38 -41.81 4.87 -6.56
C ALA A 38 -40.51 4.57 -7.30
N ASN A 39 -40.44 4.87 -8.61
CA ASN A 39 -39.20 4.72 -9.38
C ASN A 39 -38.08 5.61 -8.87
N LEU A 40 -38.39 6.87 -8.51
CA LEU A 40 -37.42 7.80 -7.94
C LEU A 40 -36.86 7.28 -6.61
N TYR A 41 -37.73 6.84 -5.71
CA TYR A 41 -37.31 6.21 -4.45
C TYR A 41 -36.43 4.98 -4.68
N CYS A 42 -36.81 4.09 -5.60
CA CYS A 42 -35.98 2.93 -5.95
C CYS A 42 -34.58 3.35 -6.42
N TRP A 43 -34.47 4.33 -7.32
CA TRP A 43 -33.18 4.84 -7.78
C TRP A 43 -32.37 5.51 -6.66
N GLU A 44 -33.01 6.25 -5.75
CA GLU A 44 -32.33 6.83 -4.59
C GLU A 44 -31.80 5.74 -3.66
N GLN A 45 -32.56 4.68 -3.40
CA GLN A 45 -32.10 3.56 -2.58
C GLN A 45 -30.96 2.79 -3.24
N GLU A 46 -31.03 2.55 -4.56
CA GLU A 46 -29.93 1.95 -5.33
C GLU A 46 -28.66 2.81 -5.25
N ALA A 47 -28.78 4.13 -5.45
CA ALA A 47 -27.65 5.05 -5.36
C ALA A 47 -27.03 5.09 -3.94
N LEU A 48 -27.86 5.05 -2.89
CA LEU A 48 -27.40 4.98 -1.50
C LEU A 48 -26.69 3.65 -1.20
N ALA A 49 -27.21 2.54 -1.70
CA ALA A 49 -26.59 1.22 -1.55
C ALA A 49 -25.24 1.15 -2.27
N ASP A 50 -25.17 1.64 -3.51
CA ASP A 50 -23.93 1.73 -4.29
C ASP A 50 -22.88 2.59 -3.58
N GLN A 51 -23.29 3.75 -3.05
CA GLN A 51 -22.41 4.63 -2.28
C GLN A 51 -21.91 3.95 -1.00
N ALA A 52 -22.79 3.27 -0.25
CA ALA A 52 -22.41 2.56 0.96
C ALA A 52 -21.45 1.40 0.67
N GLN A 53 -21.66 0.67 -0.43
CA GLN A 53 -20.75 -0.37 -0.89
C GLN A 53 -19.40 0.22 -1.27
N TRP A 54 -19.39 1.31 -2.03
CA TRP A 54 -18.16 2.01 -2.41
C TRP A 54 -17.38 2.47 -1.18
N ASP A 55 -18.04 3.11 -0.20
CA ASP A 55 -17.41 3.57 1.03
C ASP A 55 -16.82 2.40 1.85
N HIS A 56 -17.53 1.27 1.88
CA HIS A 56 -17.05 0.05 2.54
C HIS A 56 -15.81 -0.52 1.84
N GLU A 57 -15.85 -0.70 0.52
CA GLU A 57 -14.72 -1.20 -0.28
C GLU A 57 -13.53 -0.24 -0.21
N HIS A 58 -13.79 1.06 -0.25
CA HIS A 58 -12.78 2.10 -0.09
C HIS A 58 -12.12 2.03 1.28
N GLY A 59 -12.90 1.89 2.36
CA GLY A 59 -12.39 1.73 3.72
C GLY A 59 -11.54 0.45 3.88
N LEU A 60 -11.96 -0.66 3.28
CA LEU A 60 -11.16 -1.90 3.24
C LEU A 60 -9.85 -1.70 2.47
N PHE A 61 -9.89 -1.00 1.34
CA PHE A 61 -8.70 -0.66 0.57
C PHE A 61 -7.74 0.19 1.39
N GLU A 62 -8.20 1.28 2.01
CA GLU A 62 -7.38 2.13 2.88
C GLU A 62 -6.76 1.36 4.05
N ALA A 63 -7.53 0.48 4.70
CA ALA A 63 -7.02 -0.40 5.74
C ALA A 63 -5.92 -1.34 5.20
N SER A 64 -6.09 -1.87 3.99
CA SER A 64 -5.10 -2.73 3.34
C SER A 64 -3.78 -2.01 3.06
N LEU A 65 -3.79 -0.68 2.88
CA LEU A 65 -2.58 0.11 2.62
C LEU A 65 -1.60 0.11 3.81
N ASN A 66 -2.09 -0.15 5.01
CA ASN A 66 -1.28 -0.25 6.22
C ASN A 66 -1.04 -1.71 6.66
N ASN A 67 -1.29 -2.69 5.78
CA ASN A 67 -1.10 -4.11 6.07
C ASN A 67 -0.10 -4.75 5.08
N VAL A 68 1.08 -5.11 5.59
CA VAL A 68 2.17 -5.72 4.81
C VAL A 68 1.71 -6.96 4.04
N HIS A 69 0.94 -7.85 4.67
CA HIS A 69 0.51 -9.09 4.03
C HIS A 69 -0.50 -8.85 2.91
N GLN A 70 -1.47 -7.96 3.12
CA GLN A 70 -2.44 -7.61 2.07
C GLN A 70 -1.76 -6.93 0.87
N ARG A 71 -0.71 -6.12 1.10
CA ARG A 71 0.10 -5.54 0.01
C ARG A 71 0.94 -6.56 -0.72
N TYR A 72 1.45 -7.56 -0.02
CA TYR A 72 2.14 -8.68 -0.64
C TYR A 72 1.21 -9.49 -1.56
N LEU A 73 0.01 -9.85 -1.09
CA LEU A 73 -0.98 -10.57 -1.90
C LEU A 73 -1.34 -9.81 -3.16
N HIS A 74 -1.58 -8.50 -3.04
CA HIS A 74 -1.87 -7.63 -4.19
C HIS A 74 -0.69 -7.59 -5.18
N ALA A 75 0.54 -7.39 -4.70
CA ALA A 75 1.72 -7.38 -5.57
C ALA A 75 1.91 -8.72 -6.29
N ARG A 76 1.70 -9.85 -5.60
CA ARG A 76 1.75 -11.19 -6.19
C ARG A 76 0.69 -11.41 -7.27
N GLN A 77 -0.53 -10.93 -7.06
CA GLN A 77 -1.60 -11.00 -8.06
C GLN A 77 -1.23 -10.20 -9.31
N GLU A 78 -0.72 -8.98 -9.15
CA GLU A 78 -0.26 -8.15 -10.28
C GLU A 78 0.89 -8.80 -11.04
N LEU A 79 1.91 -9.32 -10.34
CA LEU A 79 3.01 -10.04 -10.98
C LEU A 79 2.53 -11.30 -11.71
N THR A 80 1.56 -12.04 -11.16
CA THR A 80 0.98 -13.21 -11.81
C THR A 80 0.33 -12.85 -13.16
N LYS A 81 -0.40 -11.72 -13.22
CA LYS A 81 -0.96 -11.21 -14.48
C LYS A 81 0.14 -10.85 -15.48
N LEU A 82 1.24 -10.26 -15.03
CA LEU A 82 2.38 -9.94 -15.88
C LEU A 82 3.10 -11.19 -16.40
N TYR A 83 3.24 -12.24 -15.57
CA TYR A 83 3.79 -13.53 -16.01
C TYR A 83 2.92 -14.18 -17.09
N ALA A 84 1.60 -14.09 -17.01
CA ALA A 84 0.70 -14.65 -18.03
C ALA A 84 0.91 -14.03 -19.43
N LEU A 85 1.41 -12.80 -19.52
CA LEU A 85 1.76 -12.19 -20.81
C LEU A 85 2.94 -12.88 -21.50
N LEU A 86 3.69 -13.72 -20.79
CA LEU A 86 4.79 -14.52 -21.35
C LEU A 86 4.33 -15.86 -21.93
N ASP A 87 3.05 -16.22 -21.79
CA ASP A 87 2.49 -17.49 -22.29
C ASP A 87 2.32 -17.49 -23.82
N ALA A 88 2.29 -16.29 -24.42
CA ALA A 88 2.24 -16.09 -25.87
C ALA A 88 3.19 -14.97 -26.29
N GLU A 89 3.55 -14.96 -27.57
CA GLU A 89 4.31 -13.85 -28.15
C GLU A 89 3.46 -12.58 -28.13
N GLN A 90 4.05 -11.49 -27.65
CA GLN A 90 3.40 -10.18 -27.56
C GLN A 90 4.19 -9.16 -28.38
N PRO A 91 3.53 -8.09 -28.86
CA PRO A 91 4.23 -6.94 -29.41
C PRO A 91 5.21 -6.35 -28.39
N GLU A 92 6.35 -5.82 -28.86
CA GLU A 92 7.39 -5.23 -28.00
C GLU A 92 6.83 -4.17 -27.03
N LEU A 93 5.84 -3.37 -27.48
CA LEU A 93 5.19 -2.37 -26.66
C LEU A 93 4.57 -2.96 -25.38
N VAL A 94 3.95 -4.14 -25.48
CA VAL A 94 3.38 -4.84 -24.33
C VAL A 94 4.50 -5.20 -23.36
N TYR A 95 5.61 -5.75 -23.84
CA TYR A 95 6.75 -6.08 -22.99
C TYR A 95 7.38 -4.85 -22.31
N ARG A 96 7.48 -3.72 -23.02
CA ARG A 96 7.93 -2.44 -22.43
C ARG A 96 7.01 -1.98 -21.31
N MET A 97 5.70 -1.98 -21.54
CA MET A 97 4.72 -1.58 -20.53
C MET A 97 4.73 -2.52 -19.32
N SER A 98 4.80 -3.84 -19.55
CA SER A 98 4.91 -4.85 -18.50
C SER A 98 6.17 -4.69 -17.68
N PHE A 99 7.30 -4.37 -18.31
CA PHE A 99 8.57 -4.13 -17.61
C PHE A 99 8.46 -2.93 -16.67
N VAL A 100 7.93 -1.80 -17.16
CA VAL A 100 7.71 -0.59 -16.35
C VAL A 100 6.72 -0.86 -15.22
N HIS A 101 5.64 -1.61 -15.50
CA HIS A 101 4.65 -1.98 -14.48
C HIS A 101 5.24 -2.88 -13.40
N ALA A 102 6.10 -3.85 -13.75
CA ALA A 102 6.77 -4.71 -12.77
C ALA A 102 7.57 -3.90 -11.73
N VAL A 103 8.32 -2.89 -12.19
CA VAL A 103 9.05 -1.97 -11.30
C VAL A 103 8.09 -1.13 -10.46
N THR A 104 6.98 -0.70 -11.04
CA THR A 104 5.94 0.07 -10.34
C THR A 104 5.27 -0.76 -9.24
N VAL A 105 4.98 -2.04 -9.48
CA VAL A 105 4.43 -2.97 -8.48
C VAL A 105 5.39 -3.13 -7.31
N MET A 106 6.68 -3.33 -7.59
CA MET A 106 7.73 -3.39 -6.58
C MET A 106 7.81 -2.11 -5.75
N GLU A 107 7.88 -0.95 -6.40
CA GLU A 107 7.99 0.34 -5.75
C GLU A 107 6.79 0.65 -4.86
N ALA A 108 5.57 0.41 -5.37
CA ALA A 108 4.35 0.57 -4.60
C ALA A 108 4.32 -0.37 -3.40
N TYR A 109 4.69 -1.64 -3.57
CA TYR A 109 4.77 -2.60 -2.47
C TYR A 109 5.74 -2.13 -1.38
N LEU A 110 6.96 -1.73 -1.74
CA LEU A 110 7.95 -1.26 -0.78
C LEU A 110 7.50 0.03 -0.08
N MET A 111 6.91 0.99 -0.81
CA MET A 111 6.38 2.23 -0.22
C MET A 111 5.27 1.95 0.79
N TYR A 112 4.28 1.11 0.44
CA TYR A 112 3.20 0.79 1.37
C TYR A 112 3.69 -0.02 2.56
N CYS A 113 4.67 -0.92 2.38
CA CYS A 113 5.30 -1.62 3.50
C CYS A 113 6.06 -0.65 4.42
N ALA A 114 6.82 0.29 3.84
CA ALA A 114 7.50 1.34 4.57
C ALA A 114 6.51 2.16 5.41
N ARG A 115 5.35 2.51 4.83
CA ARG A 115 4.26 3.19 5.53
C ARG A 115 3.63 2.33 6.62
N ALA A 116 3.33 1.06 6.35
CA ALA A 116 2.72 0.13 7.29
C ALA A 116 3.59 -0.09 8.54
N LEU A 117 4.91 -0.13 8.40
CA LEU A 117 5.84 -0.21 9.53
C LEU A 117 5.66 0.95 10.53
N LEU A 118 5.33 2.15 10.04
CA LEU A 118 5.15 3.34 10.88
C LEU A 118 3.90 3.28 11.78
N GLU A 119 3.03 2.28 11.58
CA GLU A 119 1.92 1.98 12.49
C GLU A 119 2.41 1.36 13.81
N HIS A 120 3.62 0.79 13.80
CA HIS A 120 4.24 0.20 14.97
C HIS A 120 5.17 1.19 15.65
N ASP A 121 5.10 1.28 16.97
CA ASP A 121 5.83 2.30 17.75
C ASP A 121 7.34 2.13 17.64
N TRP A 122 7.83 0.88 17.59
CA TRP A 122 9.27 0.62 17.56
C TRP A 122 9.91 0.95 16.20
N PRO A 123 9.39 0.49 15.05
CA PRO A 123 9.87 0.95 13.75
C PRO A 123 9.70 2.48 13.57
N LEU A 124 8.61 3.07 14.08
CA LEU A 124 8.41 4.52 14.04
C LEU A 124 9.48 5.28 14.85
N LYS A 125 9.84 4.77 16.04
CA LYS A 125 10.91 5.35 16.87
C LYS A 125 12.25 5.32 16.14
N ARG A 126 12.64 4.19 15.55
CA ARG A 126 13.87 4.08 14.75
C ARG A 126 13.84 4.98 13.54
N TYR A 127 12.74 5.01 12.80
CA TYR A 127 12.57 5.94 11.68
C TYR A 127 12.77 7.39 12.14
N PHE A 128 12.19 7.78 13.29
CA PHE A 128 12.37 9.12 13.84
C PHE A 128 13.84 9.39 14.22
N GLU A 129 14.44 8.55 15.06
CA GLU A 129 15.75 8.78 15.69
C GLU A 129 16.92 8.63 14.72
N GLU A 130 16.87 7.61 13.87
CA GLU A 130 18.01 7.18 13.03
C GLU A 130 17.86 7.60 11.56
N PHE A 131 16.63 7.72 11.05
CA PHE A 131 16.40 8.07 9.65
C PHE A 131 16.03 9.54 9.43
N TYR A 132 15.09 10.08 10.20
CA TYR A 132 14.53 11.42 9.98
C TYR A 132 15.34 12.53 10.67
N LEU A 133 15.51 12.42 11.99
CA LEU A 133 16.09 13.47 12.82
C LEU A 133 17.55 13.84 12.45
N PRO A 134 18.44 12.90 12.08
CA PRO A 134 19.81 13.25 11.70
C PRO A 134 19.86 14.19 10.49
N PHE A 135 18.92 14.03 9.56
CA PHE A 135 18.86 14.78 8.30
C PHE A 135 17.88 15.95 8.32
N ALA A 136 17.08 16.09 9.38
CA ALA A 136 16.22 17.25 9.59
C ALA A 136 17.05 18.54 9.67
N ARG A 137 16.66 19.55 8.87
CA ARG A 137 17.25 20.89 8.87
C ARG A 137 16.71 21.70 10.05
N ALA A 138 17.18 21.37 11.25
CA ALA A 138 16.77 22.02 12.50
C ALA A 138 17.96 22.11 13.48
N ASP A 139 17.96 23.14 14.32
CA ASP A 139 19.00 23.30 15.35
C ASP A 139 18.93 22.19 16.41
N LYS A 140 20.05 21.97 17.10
CA LYS A 140 20.18 20.93 18.14
C LYS A 140 19.09 21.03 19.23
N LYS A 141 18.71 22.24 19.64
CA LYS A 141 17.64 22.47 20.64
C LYS A 141 16.27 22.00 20.14
N VAL A 142 15.97 22.25 18.86
CA VAL A 142 14.71 21.82 18.24
C VAL A 142 14.67 20.31 18.09
N LYS A 143 15.80 19.70 17.66
CA LYS A 143 15.92 18.23 17.59
C LYS A 143 15.74 17.57 18.97
N GLN A 144 16.27 18.17 20.02
CA GLN A 144 16.09 17.68 21.39
C GLN A 144 14.63 17.80 21.85
N ALA A 145 13.99 18.95 21.65
CA ALA A 145 12.57 19.13 21.97
C ALA A 145 11.68 18.15 21.18
N ALA A 146 12.03 17.82 19.94
CA ALA A 146 11.31 16.85 19.14
C ALA A 146 11.40 15.42 19.71
N ARG A 147 12.49 15.06 20.39
CA ARG A 147 12.64 13.75 21.07
C ARG A 147 11.74 13.61 22.30
N GLU A 148 11.35 14.72 22.91
CA GLU A 148 10.42 14.74 24.05
C GLU A 148 8.95 14.72 23.62
N MET A 149 8.68 14.89 22.32
CA MET A 149 7.33 14.83 21.76
C MET A 149 6.80 13.39 21.69
N PRO A 150 5.52 13.15 22.01
CA PRO A 150 4.90 11.84 21.78
C PRO A 150 5.00 11.41 20.31
N LEU A 151 5.44 10.16 20.07
CA LEU A 151 5.56 9.59 18.72
C LEU A 151 4.26 9.63 17.92
N SER A 152 3.09 9.57 18.58
CA SER A 152 1.78 9.68 17.95
C SER A 152 1.59 10.97 17.15
N LYS A 153 2.18 12.08 17.59
CA LYS A 153 2.14 13.37 16.86
C LYS A 153 3.05 13.37 15.63
N PHE A 154 4.10 12.54 15.63
CA PHE A 154 5.02 12.43 14.50
C PHE A 154 4.52 11.48 13.40
N ARG A 155 3.72 10.46 13.75
CA ARG A 155 3.24 9.44 12.80
C ARG A 155 2.63 10.01 11.50
N PRO A 156 1.74 11.02 11.53
CA PRO A 156 1.19 11.60 10.30
C PRO A 156 2.27 12.23 9.40
N VAL A 157 3.26 12.89 10.01
CA VAL A 157 4.39 13.49 9.28
C VAL A 157 5.23 12.40 8.63
N ALA A 158 5.57 11.35 9.38
CA ALA A 158 6.34 10.21 8.88
C ALA A 158 5.65 9.55 7.67
N ARG A 159 4.34 9.32 7.75
CA ARG A 159 3.56 8.77 6.63
C ARG A 159 3.64 9.64 5.38
N ASN A 160 3.51 10.97 5.53
CA ASN A 160 3.55 11.90 4.41
C ASN A 160 4.94 11.95 3.75
N VAL A 161 6.01 11.92 4.56
CA VAL A 161 7.37 11.86 4.04
C VAL A 161 7.58 10.58 3.25
N VAL A 162 7.24 9.42 3.82
CA VAL A 162 7.39 8.12 3.15
C VAL A 162 6.56 8.01 1.87
N ALA A 163 5.33 8.56 1.86
CA ALA A 163 4.49 8.58 0.66
C ALA A 163 5.10 9.38 -0.50
N SER A 164 6.01 10.32 -0.22
CA SER A 164 6.74 11.09 -1.23
C SER A 164 8.07 10.46 -1.66
N MET A 165 8.49 9.36 -1.02
CA MET A 165 9.73 8.66 -1.34
C MET A 165 9.55 7.71 -2.51
N THR A 166 10.61 7.56 -3.31
CA THR A 166 10.67 6.62 -4.43
C THR A 166 11.53 5.40 -4.08
N PHE A 167 10.98 4.21 -4.26
CA PHE A 167 11.60 2.94 -3.88
C PHE A 167 12.10 2.10 -5.07
N HIS A 168 12.30 2.71 -6.25
CA HIS A 168 13.03 2.06 -7.34
C HIS A 168 14.57 2.27 -7.24
N ASN A 169 15.04 3.13 -6.33
CA ASN A 169 16.47 3.39 -6.13
C ASN A 169 17.04 2.51 -4.99
N VAL A 170 18.05 1.68 -5.31
CA VAL A 170 18.70 0.76 -4.36
C VAL A 170 19.18 1.45 -3.08
N LYS A 171 19.84 2.61 -3.20
CA LYS A 171 20.34 3.35 -2.02
C LYS A 171 19.21 3.81 -1.11
N THR A 172 18.05 4.12 -1.68
CA THR A 172 16.87 4.52 -0.90
C THR A 172 16.29 3.32 -0.15
N ILE A 173 16.18 2.17 -0.82
CA ILE A 173 15.73 0.91 -0.21
C ILE A 173 16.66 0.54 0.95
N GLU A 174 17.96 0.43 0.69
CA GLU A 174 18.97 0.03 1.68
C GLU A 174 19.02 1.00 2.86
N ARG A 175 19.03 2.31 2.60
CA ARG A 175 19.05 3.32 3.65
C ARG A 175 17.79 3.27 4.50
N TYR A 176 16.60 3.21 3.89
CA TYR A 176 15.35 3.21 4.64
C TYR A 176 15.20 1.92 5.44
N PHE A 177 15.17 0.77 4.78
CA PHE A 177 14.89 -0.51 5.44
C PHE A 177 16.05 -0.98 6.31
N GLY A 178 17.30 -0.69 5.94
CA GLY A 178 18.45 -0.98 6.80
C GLY A 178 18.48 -0.15 8.09
N THR A 179 17.79 1.00 8.11
CA THR A 179 17.69 1.85 9.30
C THR A 179 16.47 1.51 10.16
N VAL A 180 15.31 1.35 9.49
CA VAL A 180 14.01 1.20 10.16
C VAL A 180 13.79 -0.21 10.70
N LEU A 181 14.25 -1.26 9.99
CA LEU A 181 14.12 -2.63 10.47
C LEU A 181 15.11 -2.92 11.60
N HIS A 182 14.67 -3.68 12.59
CA HIS A 182 15.53 -4.18 13.65
C HIS A 182 16.41 -5.31 13.17
N ILE A 183 15.83 -6.20 12.38
CA ILE A 183 16.54 -7.30 11.76
C ILE A 183 17.13 -6.77 10.44
N PRO A 184 18.46 -6.61 10.32
CA PRO A 184 19.07 -6.10 9.11
C PRO A 184 18.66 -6.98 7.91
N PRO A 185 17.97 -6.41 6.91
CA PRO A 185 17.52 -7.19 5.78
C PRO A 185 18.71 -7.53 4.86
N VAL A 186 18.73 -8.76 4.35
CA VAL A 186 19.61 -9.17 3.25
C VAL A 186 18.74 -9.40 2.03
N TRP A 187 18.63 -8.39 1.18
CA TRP A 187 17.74 -8.39 0.01
C TRP A 187 18.56 -8.42 -1.29
N PRO A 188 18.07 -9.09 -2.35
CA PRO A 188 18.76 -9.16 -3.63
C PRO A 188 18.57 -7.85 -4.43
N THR A 189 19.18 -6.76 -3.95
CA THR A 189 19.01 -5.40 -4.54
C THR A 189 19.94 -5.14 -5.73
N GLU A 190 21.03 -5.90 -5.88
CA GLU A 190 22.04 -5.70 -6.93
C GLU A 190 21.45 -5.60 -8.35
N PRO A 191 20.50 -6.48 -8.77
CA PRO A 191 19.94 -6.42 -10.12
C PRO A 191 19.02 -5.21 -10.37
N LEU A 192 18.58 -4.52 -9.31
CA LEU A 192 17.59 -3.45 -9.41
C LEU A 192 18.17 -2.19 -10.04
N GLY A 193 19.47 -1.94 -9.93
CA GLY A 193 20.10 -0.77 -10.56
C GLY A 193 19.83 -0.76 -12.07
N ILE A 194 20.15 -1.87 -12.74
CA ILE A 194 19.92 -2.04 -14.18
C ILE A 194 18.42 -1.95 -14.50
N ILE A 195 17.56 -2.57 -13.70
CA ILE A 195 16.11 -2.58 -13.93
C ILE A 195 15.53 -1.16 -13.80
N ALA A 196 15.97 -0.39 -12.80
CA ALA A 196 15.54 0.98 -12.58
C ALA A 196 16.01 1.92 -13.69
N ASP A 197 17.25 1.76 -14.15
CA ASP A 197 17.80 2.54 -15.27
C ASP A 197 17.01 2.29 -16.55
N TRP A 198 16.73 1.02 -16.86
CA TRP A 198 15.93 0.64 -18.02
C TRP A 198 14.50 1.16 -17.93
N ARG A 199 13.88 1.12 -16.74
CA ARG A 199 12.58 1.73 -16.51
C ARG A 199 12.61 3.24 -16.76
N ASN A 200 13.66 3.94 -16.33
CA ASN A 200 13.82 5.37 -16.56
C ASN A 200 14.02 5.71 -18.05
N ASP A 201 14.83 4.92 -18.76
CA ASP A 201 14.99 5.06 -20.21
C ASP A 201 13.65 4.88 -20.95
N LEU A 202 12.89 3.85 -20.59
CA LEU A 202 11.57 3.57 -21.18
C LEU A 202 10.54 4.68 -20.91
N VAL A 203 10.52 5.25 -19.70
CA VAL A 203 9.50 6.23 -19.29
C VAL A 203 9.87 7.67 -19.64
N HIS A 204 11.13 8.06 -19.46
CA HIS A 204 11.55 9.46 -19.54
C HIS A 204 12.36 9.80 -20.80
N ARG A 205 12.90 8.79 -21.48
CA ARG A 205 13.71 8.96 -22.69
C ARG A 205 13.10 8.27 -23.92
N ASN A 206 11.79 7.99 -23.89
CA ASN A 206 11.08 7.32 -25.00
C ASN A 206 11.71 5.98 -25.43
N GLY A 207 12.33 5.26 -24.48
CA GLY A 207 12.98 3.98 -24.73
C GLY A 207 14.33 4.06 -25.42
N VAL A 208 15.05 5.19 -25.33
CA VAL A 208 16.49 5.25 -25.62
C VAL A 208 17.29 5.53 -24.36
N ASP A 209 18.55 5.10 -24.33
CA ASP A 209 19.44 5.39 -23.20
C ASP A 209 20.18 6.72 -23.34
N GLU A 210 21.13 6.99 -22.44
CA GLU A 210 21.94 8.22 -22.47
C GLU A 210 22.92 8.34 -23.63
N HIS A 211 23.03 7.31 -24.45
CA HIS A 211 23.84 7.28 -25.66
C HIS A 211 22.98 7.12 -26.92
N ASP A 212 21.68 7.42 -26.83
CA ASP A 212 20.68 7.29 -27.90
C ASP A 212 20.53 5.86 -28.44
N VAL A 213 20.87 4.84 -27.63
CA VAL A 213 20.70 3.43 -28.01
C VAL A 213 19.30 2.95 -27.63
N PRO A 214 18.49 2.42 -28.57
CA PRO A 214 17.16 1.92 -28.26
C PRO A 214 17.17 0.74 -27.27
N ARG A 215 16.36 0.84 -26.22
CA ARG A 215 16.04 -0.25 -25.31
C ARG A 215 14.96 -1.13 -25.91
N LYS A 216 15.36 -2.31 -26.40
CA LYS A 216 14.43 -3.37 -26.80
C LYS A 216 14.18 -4.32 -25.65
N ILE A 217 12.90 -4.59 -25.37
CA ILE A 217 12.47 -5.54 -24.34
C ILE A 217 11.93 -6.79 -25.03
N SER A 218 12.66 -7.89 -24.87
CA SER A 218 12.25 -9.24 -25.25
C SER A 218 11.47 -9.92 -24.12
N SER A 219 10.78 -11.01 -24.45
CA SER A 219 10.14 -11.88 -23.47
C SER A 219 11.11 -12.40 -22.40
N LEU A 220 12.37 -12.68 -22.78
CA LEU A 220 13.42 -13.11 -21.84
C LEU A 220 13.81 -11.99 -20.87
N GLN A 221 13.98 -10.77 -21.36
CA GLN A 221 14.29 -9.62 -20.50
C GLN A 221 13.15 -9.32 -19.53
N LEU A 222 11.89 -9.38 -20.00
CA LEU A 222 10.73 -9.23 -19.13
C LEU A 222 10.68 -10.35 -18.08
N ARG A 223 10.86 -11.62 -18.46
CA ARG A 223 10.91 -12.75 -17.53
C ARG A 223 11.96 -12.57 -16.46
N ASN A 224 13.17 -12.14 -16.85
CA ASN A 224 14.26 -11.89 -15.91
C ASN A 224 13.91 -10.75 -14.94
N ALA A 225 13.35 -9.64 -15.44
CA ALA A 225 12.94 -8.52 -14.60
C ALA A 225 11.84 -8.93 -13.61
N LEU A 226 10.81 -9.65 -14.07
CA LEU A 226 9.75 -10.19 -13.22
C LEU A 226 10.31 -11.10 -12.14
N GLN A 227 11.27 -11.98 -12.48
CA GLN A 227 11.90 -12.86 -11.49
C GLN A 227 12.64 -12.05 -10.43
N ARG A 228 13.48 -11.08 -10.81
CA ARG A 228 14.23 -10.25 -9.84
C ARG A 228 13.31 -9.42 -8.95
N VAL A 229 12.26 -8.85 -9.53
CA VAL A 229 11.23 -8.13 -8.77
C VAL A 229 10.51 -9.07 -7.79
N THR A 230 10.17 -10.28 -8.24
CA THR A 230 9.53 -11.30 -7.40
C THR A 230 10.43 -11.70 -6.24
N ASP A 231 11.69 -12.03 -6.52
CA ASP A 231 12.68 -12.43 -5.52
C ASP A 231 12.86 -11.35 -4.44
N LEU A 232 12.92 -10.09 -4.86
CA LEU A 232 13.00 -8.96 -3.93
C LEU A 232 11.75 -8.85 -3.06
N ILE A 233 10.56 -8.87 -3.68
CA ILE A 233 9.30 -8.73 -2.95
C ILE A 233 9.13 -9.87 -1.94
N GLU A 234 9.51 -11.09 -2.30
CA GLU A 234 9.47 -12.25 -1.39
C GLU A 234 10.45 -12.11 -0.23
N ALA A 235 11.71 -11.75 -0.51
CA ALA A 235 12.71 -11.50 0.53
C ALA A 235 12.27 -10.37 1.47
N ALA A 236 11.77 -9.27 0.91
CA ALA A 236 11.24 -8.15 1.68
C ALA A 236 10.02 -8.55 2.51
N HIS A 237 9.08 -9.29 1.93
CA HIS A 237 7.91 -9.78 2.66
C HIS A 237 8.29 -10.61 3.88
N GLN A 238 9.25 -11.52 3.72
CA GLN A 238 9.73 -12.35 4.83
C GLN A 238 10.34 -11.49 5.95
N SER A 239 11.25 -10.56 5.62
CA SER A 239 11.86 -9.66 6.60
C SER A 239 10.82 -8.79 7.30
N LEU A 240 9.90 -8.19 6.55
CA LEU A 240 8.86 -7.30 7.07
C LEU A 240 7.86 -8.04 7.96
N ARG A 241 7.50 -9.27 7.59
CA ARG A 241 6.63 -10.11 8.42
C ARG A 241 7.32 -10.45 9.75
N LEU A 242 8.58 -10.87 9.72
CA LEU A 242 9.33 -11.17 10.95
C LEU A 242 9.49 -9.93 11.83
N GLU A 243 9.78 -8.78 11.22
CA GLU A 243 9.87 -7.50 11.92
C GLU A 243 8.56 -7.19 12.67
N VAL A 244 7.44 -7.27 11.97
CA VAL A 244 6.11 -7.02 12.53
C VAL A 244 5.76 -8.07 13.59
N ASP A 245 6.06 -9.35 13.34
CA ASP A 245 5.83 -10.45 14.27
C ASP A 245 6.57 -10.28 15.59
N TYR A 246 7.83 -9.81 15.54
CA TYR A 246 8.70 -9.68 16.71
C TYR A 246 8.63 -8.32 17.39
N PHE A 247 8.46 -7.23 16.64
CA PHE A 247 8.55 -5.85 17.14
C PHE A 247 7.24 -5.05 16.98
N GLY A 248 6.15 -5.69 16.54
CA GLY A 248 4.82 -5.09 16.46
C GLY A 248 4.21 -4.73 17.81
N ASN A 249 3.20 -3.86 17.79
CA ASN A 249 2.58 -3.25 18.98
C ASN A 249 1.95 -4.24 19.97
N TRP A 250 1.66 -5.47 19.56
CA TRP A 250 1.09 -6.51 20.42
C TRP A 250 2.10 -7.20 21.34
N ARG A 251 3.41 -7.01 21.12
CA ARG A 251 4.44 -7.44 22.08
C ARG A 251 4.70 -6.34 23.11
N ASN A 252 4.94 -6.71 24.36
CA ASN A 252 5.41 -5.75 25.36
C ASN A 252 6.91 -5.43 25.14
N GLU A 253 7.41 -4.42 25.84
CA GLU A 253 8.81 -3.96 25.71
C GLU A 253 9.81 -5.07 26.07
N GLU A 254 9.59 -5.72 27.21
CA GLU A 254 10.44 -6.81 27.72
C GLU A 254 10.59 -7.95 26.71
N ASN A 255 9.49 -8.41 26.09
CA ASN A 255 9.52 -9.46 25.07
C ASN A 255 10.37 -9.06 23.86
N ARG A 256 10.31 -7.80 23.45
CA ARG A 256 11.06 -7.31 22.28
C ARG A 256 12.54 -7.14 22.61
N GLU A 257 12.89 -6.70 23.82
CA GLU A 257 14.28 -6.64 24.29
C GLU A 257 14.90 -8.05 24.37
N ILE A 258 14.16 -9.03 24.89
CA ILE A 258 14.59 -10.44 24.91
C ILE A 258 14.88 -10.95 23.49
N ILE A 259 14.00 -10.64 22.52
CA ILE A 259 14.19 -11.04 21.12
C ILE A 259 15.40 -10.32 20.51
N ALA A 260 15.53 -9.01 20.72
CA ALA A 260 16.67 -8.24 20.23
C ALA A 260 18.00 -8.82 20.74
N SER A 261 18.07 -9.15 22.03
CA SER A 261 19.23 -9.81 22.63
C SER A 261 19.49 -11.20 22.03
N ALA A 262 18.44 -12.02 21.85
CA ALA A 262 18.56 -13.35 21.25
C ALA A 262 19.05 -13.31 19.79
N LEU A 263 18.72 -12.24 19.07
CA LEU A 263 19.15 -12.01 17.68
C LEU A 263 20.49 -11.26 17.58
N ASN A 264 21.17 -10.99 18.69
CA ASN A 264 22.40 -10.18 18.77
C ASN A 264 22.26 -8.79 18.12
N ILE A 265 21.07 -8.20 18.20
CA ILE A 265 20.81 -6.83 17.75
C ILE A 265 21.23 -5.89 18.89
N PRO A 266 22.16 -4.94 18.68
CA PRO A 266 22.58 -4.03 19.74
C PRO A 266 21.39 -3.18 20.23
N PRO A 267 21.32 -2.87 21.54
CA PRO A 267 20.26 -2.03 22.08
C PRO A 267 20.27 -0.65 21.38
N ALA A 268 19.08 -0.10 21.15
CA ALA A 268 18.92 1.20 20.51
C ALA A 268 19.68 2.27 21.31
N GLY A 269 20.73 2.85 20.71
CA GLY A 269 21.56 3.89 21.32
C GLY A 269 23.04 3.53 21.55
N GLU A 270 23.47 2.29 21.30
CA GLU A 270 24.90 1.91 21.32
C GLU A 270 25.41 1.63 19.89
N SER A 271 25.46 2.67 19.07
CA SER A 271 26.38 2.69 17.92
C SER A 271 27.70 3.30 18.40
N SER A 272 28.78 2.50 18.35
CA SER A 272 30.16 2.97 18.55
C SER A 272 30.55 4.10 17.59
#